data_AF-A0A6V8DGM8-F1
#
_entry.id   AF-A0A6V8DGM8-F1
#
_cell.length_a   1.000
_cell.length_b   1.000
_cell.length_c   1.000
_cell.angle_alpha   90.00
_cell.angle_beta   90.00
_cell.angle_gamma   90.00
#
_symmetry.space_group_name_H-M   'P 1'
#
loop_
_entity.id
_entity.type
_entity.pdbx_description
1 polymer ?
#
loop_
_entity_poly.entity_id
_entity_poly.type
_entity_poly.pdbx_seq_one_letter_code
_entity_poly.pdbx_strand_id
1 'polypeptide(L)'
;MIFLYIAWYRITFKRRGLIPWVDLWAEPRKSAYIVLASSIGVLSLAWYTGNHMQEILPTPTGLVMSLIGFLMFTQSVYVLLSVGPLAED
;
A
#
# COMPACT_ATOMS: atom_id res chain seq x y z
N MET A 1 14.48 -4.64 18.83
CA MET A 1 14.79 -3.47 17.99
C MET A 1 13.54 -2.77 17.45
N ILE A 2 12.53 -3.50 16.94
CA ILE A 2 11.27 -2.91 16.41
C ILE A 2 10.52 -2.02 17.41
N PHE A 3 10.41 -2.43 18.67
CA PHE A 3 9.69 -1.67 19.70
C PHE A 3 10.35 -0.33 20.07
N LEU A 4 11.68 -0.25 19.91
CA LEU A 4 12.49 0.91 20.25
C LEU A 4 12.37 2.00 19.16
N TYR A 5 12.31 1.56 17.90
CA TYR A 5 12.02 2.43 16.76
C TYR A 5 10.61 3.04 16.87
N ILE A 6 9.61 2.21 17.19
CA ILE A 6 8.21 2.65 17.37
C ILE A 6 8.11 3.68 18.50
N ALA A 7 8.80 3.45 19.64
CA ALA A 7 8.81 4.37 20.78
C ALA A 7 9.45 5.73 20.45
N TRP A 8 10.59 5.73 19.76
CA TRP A 8 11.30 6.95 19.36
C TRP A 8 10.51 7.79 18.35
N TYR A 9 9.90 7.12 17.37
CA TYR A 9 9.04 7.75 16.37
C TYR A 9 7.84 8.44 17.03
N ARG A 10 7.18 7.76 17.97
CA ARG A 10 6.01 8.31 18.70
C ARG A 10 6.36 9.54 19.55
N ILE A 11 7.56 9.56 20.15
CA ILE A 11 8.04 10.69 20.96
C ILE A 11 8.38 11.92 20.09
N THR A 12 8.93 11.70 18.90
CA THR A 12 9.41 12.78 18.03
C THR A 12 8.28 13.51 17.30
N PHE A 13 7.26 12.78 16.84
CA PHE A 13 6.25 13.35 15.94
C PHE A 13 4.97 13.87 16.61
N LYS A 14 4.73 13.57 17.90
CA LYS A 14 3.70 14.22 18.77
C LYS A 14 2.32 14.49 18.11
N ARG A 15 1.86 13.69 17.15
CA ARG A 15 0.55 13.80 16.49
C ARG A 15 -0.07 12.41 16.33
N ARG A 16 -1.35 12.27 16.70
CA ARG A 16 -2.12 11.01 16.79
C ARG A 16 -2.67 10.53 15.44
N GLY A 17 -1.77 10.42 14.49
CA GLY A 17 -2.06 9.93 13.15
C GLY A 17 -0.73 9.88 12.46
N LEU A 18 -0.25 8.68 12.13
CA LEU A 18 1.12 8.50 11.65
C LEU A 18 1.43 9.39 10.44
N ILE A 19 0.41 9.88 9.72
CA ILE A 19 0.54 10.49 8.42
C ILE A 19 -0.67 11.41 8.07
N PRO A 20 -0.48 12.72 7.79
CA PRO A 20 -1.59 13.67 7.54
C PRO A 20 -2.30 13.51 6.19
N TRP A 21 -1.76 12.74 5.24
CA TRP A 21 -2.44 12.56 3.94
C TRP A 21 -3.56 11.52 3.96
N VAL A 22 -3.64 10.68 5.00
CA VAL A 22 -4.77 9.75 5.16
C VAL A 22 -6.05 10.52 5.51
N ASP A 23 -5.93 11.64 6.24
CA ASP A 23 -7.05 12.55 6.55
C ASP A 23 -7.57 13.30 5.32
N LEU A 24 -6.81 13.34 4.21
CA LEU A 24 -7.29 13.89 2.93
C LEU A 24 -8.29 12.95 2.23
N TRP A 25 -8.39 11.70 2.67
CA TRP A 25 -9.29 10.71 2.08
C TRP A 25 -10.64 10.80 2.80
N ALA A 26 -11.73 11.01 2.04
CA ALA A 26 -13.07 11.17 2.61
C ALA A 26 -13.49 9.96 3.48
N GLU A 27 -13.24 8.74 3.00
CA GLU A 27 -13.47 7.49 3.74
C GLU A 27 -12.24 6.59 3.65
N PRO A 28 -11.23 6.78 4.52
CA PRO A 28 -9.92 6.15 4.35
C PRO A 28 -9.98 4.63 4.46
N ARG A 29 -10.87 4.08 5.29
CA ARG A 29 -11.09 2.63 5.42
C ARG A 29 -11.66 2.03 4.14
N LYS A 30 -12.71 2.62 3.57
CA LYS A 30 -13.37 2.11 2.36
C LYS A 30 -12.48 2.25 1.14
N SER A 31 -11.84 3.41 0.97
CA SER A 31 -10.88 3.61 -0.12
C SER A 31 -9.67 2.69 0.00
N ALA A 32 -9.16 2.41 1.21
CA ALA A 32 -8.06 1.46 1.36
C ALA A 32 -8.43 0.04 0.96
N TYR A 33 -9.65 -0.43 1.28
CA TYR A 33 -10.14 -1.72 0.76
C TYR A 33 -10.25 -1.76 -0.76
N ILE A 34 -10.71 -0.66 -1.38
CA ILE A 34 -10.80 -0.55 -2.84
C ILE A 34 -9.40 -0.59 -3.46
N VAL A 35 -8.44 0.15 -2.90
CA VAL A 35 -7.05 0.15 -3.38
C VAL A 35 -6.39 -1.21 -3.18
N LEU A 36 -6.64 -1.89 -2.05
CA LEU A 36 -6.17 -3.25 -1.81
C LEU A 36 -6.71 -4.22 -2.89
N ALA A 37 -8.01 -4.19 -3.16
CA ALA A 37 -8.62 -5.02 -4.20
C ALA A 37 -8.05 -4.70 -5.59
N SER A 38 -7.85 -3.42 -5.90
CA SER A 38 -7.23 -2.98 -7.16
C SER A 38 -5.79 -3.47 -7.29
N SER A 39 -5.03 -3.48 -6.19
CA SER A 39 -3.63 -3.94 -6.16
C SER A 39 -3.52 -5.42 -6.52
N ILE A 40 -4.46 -6.25 -6.03
CA ILE A 40 -4.54 -7.66 -6.39
C ILE A 40 -4.82 -7.80 -7.89
N GLY A 41 -5.74 -7.01 -8.44
CA GLY A 41 -6.04 -7.00 -9.87
C GLY A 41 -4.83 -6.59 -10.73
N VAL A 42 -4.10 -5.56 -10.32
CA VAL A 42 -2.86 -5.12 -10.99
C VAL A 42 -1.78 -6.20 -10.90
N LEU A 43 -1.60 -6.87 -9.76
CA LEU A 43 -0.65 -7.98 -9.62
C LEU A 43 -1.03 -9.18 -10.49
N SER A 44 -2.33 -9.51 -10.59
CA SER A 44 -2.80 -10.55 -11.51
C SER A 44 -2.52 -10.21 -12.97
N LEU A 45 -2.74 -8.94 -13.36
CA LEU A 45 -2.39 -8.44 -14.70
C LEU A 45 -0.88 -8.43 -14.92
N ALA A 46 -0.09 -8.08 -13.91
CA ALA A 46 1.37 -8.10 -13.98
C ALA A 46 1.91 -9.53 -14.22
N TRP A 47 1.33 -10.52 -13.54
CA TRP A 47 1.64 -11.92 -13.77
C TRP A 47 1.23 -12.38 -15.18
N TYR A 48 0.02 -12.03 -15.62
CA TYR A 48 -0.48 -12.39 -16.95
C TYR A 48 0.38 -11.77 -18.07
N THR A 49 0.66 -10.47 -17.97
CA THR A 49 1.47 -9.75 -18.95
C THR A 49 2.93 -10.19 -18.95
N GLY A 50 3.48 -10.46 -17.76
CA GLY A 50 4.85 -10.95 -17.60
C GLY A 50 5.06 -12.40 -18.06
N ASN A 51 4.02 -13.24 -18.06
CA ASN A 51 4.13 -14.66 -18.39
C ASN A 51 3.61 -15.02 -19.80
N HIS A 52 2.48 -14.44 -20.23
CA HIS A 52 1.82 -14.82 -21.50
C HIS A 52 1.97 -13.79 -22.62
N MET A 53 2.25 -12.52 -22.30
CA MET A 53 2.25 -11.43 -23.30
C MET A 53 3.66 -10.91 -23.61
N GLN A 54 4.70 -11.70 -23.35
CA GLN A 54 6.10 -11.33 -23.63
C GLN A 54 6.38 -11.12 -25.13
N GLU A 55 5.58 -11.73 -26.02
CA GLU A 55 5.71 -11.52 -27.47
C GLU A 55 5.18 -10.16 -27.95
N ILE A 56 4.30 -9.51 -27.17
CA ILE A 56 3.63 -8.26 -27.55
C ILE A 56 4.16 -7.08 -26.75
N LEU A 57 4.52 -7.30 -25.47
CA LEU A 57 4.95 -6.27 -24.54
C LEU A 57 6.46 -6.35 -24.26
N PRO A 58 7.14 -5.20 -24.08
CA PRO A 58 8.53 -5.18 -23.67
C PRO A 58 8.75 -6.01 -22.39
N THR A 59 9.84 -6.77 -22.34
CA THR A 59 10.24 -7.61 -21.20
C THR A 59 10.17 -6.94 -19.82
N PRO A 60 10.44 -5.63 -19.61
CA PRO A 60 10.31 -5.03 -18.27
C PRO A 60 8.86 -4.70 -17.85
N THR A 61 7.86 -4.84 -18.73
CA THR A 61 6.49 -4.39 -18.46
C THR A 61 5.87 -5.11 -17.27
N GLY A 62 6.00 -6.45 -17.21
CA GLY A 62 5.51 -7.24 -16.09
C GLY A 62 6.20 -6.89 -14.76
N LEU A 63 7.48 -6.52 -14.82
CA LEU A 63 8.26 -6.12 -13.63
C LEU A 63 7.78 -4.76 -13.08
N VAL A 64 7.58 -3.78 -13.97
CA VAL A 64 7.07 -2.44 -13.59
C VAL A 64 5.64 -2.54 -13.06
N MET A 65 4.79 -3.33 -13.72
CA MET A 65 3.41 -3.57 -13.26
C MET A 65 3.37 -4.26 -11.90
N SER A 66 4.27 -5.22 -11.66
CA SER A 66 4.40 -5.88 -10.35
C SER A 66 4.83 -4.88 -9.28
N LEU A 67 5.79 -4.01 -9.57
CA LEU A 67 6.24 -2.97 -8.66
C LEU A 67 5.09 -2.02 -8.26
N ILE A 68 4.32 -1.55 -9.25
CA ILE A 68 3.15 -0.70 -9.02
C ILE A 68 2.12 -1.44 -8.15
N GLY A 69 1.84 -2.70 -8.46
CA GLY A 69 0.95 -3.54 -7.66
C GLY A 69 1.40 -3.69 -6.21
N PHE A 70 2.69 -3.93 -5.96
CA PHE A 70 3.24 -4.03 -4.60
C PHE A 70 3.21 -2.69 -3.84
N LEU A 71 3.46 -1.57 -4.53
CA LEU A 71 3.32 -0.24 -3.93
C LEU A 71 1.88 0.04 -3.48
N MET A 72 0.90 -0.24 -4.35
CA MET A 72 -0.53 -0.11 -4.01
C MET A 72 -0.95 -1.05 -2.87
N PHE A 73 -0.46 -2.29 -2.88
CA PHE A 73 -0.73 -3.27 -1.82
C PHE A 73 -0.19 -2.78 -0.48
N THR A 74 1.08 -2.37 -0.43
CA THR A 74 1.71 -1.93 0.81
C THR A 74 1.05 -0.65 1.33
N GLN A 75 0.71 0.30 0.45
CA GLN A 75 0.03 1.53 0.82
C GLN A 75 -1.37 1.27 1.39
N SER A 76 -2.17 0.40 0.76
CA SER A 76 -3.52 0.08 1.24
C SER A 76 -3.50 -0.71 2.56
N VAL A 77 -2.61 -1.69 2.70
CA VAL A 77 -2.38 -2.40 3.97
C VAL A 77 -1.98 -1.42 5.06
N TYR A 78 -1.08 -0.48 4.77
CA TYR A 78 -0.66 0.53 5.72
C TYR A 78 -1.83 1.41 6.20
N VAL A 79 -2.68 1.89 5.28
CA VAL A 79 -3.85 2.71 5.65
C VAL A 79 -4.86 1.89 6.45
N LEU A 80 -5.11 0.63 6.08
CA LEU A 80 -5.98 -0.28 6.85
C LEU A 80 -5.48 -0.51 8.26
N LEU A 81 -4.17 -0.68 8.43
CA LEU A 81 -3.53 -0.82 9.73
C LEU A 81 -3.64 0.48 10.53
N SER A 82 -3.32 1.63 9.92
CA SER A 82 -3.31 2.94 10.57
C SER A 82 -4.71 3.44 10.98
N VAL A 83 -5.76 3.07 10.25
CA VAL A 83 -7.15 3.46 10.55
C VAL A 83 -7.87 2.38 11.37
N GLY A 84 -7.32 1.17 11.44
CA GLY A 84 -7.88 0.04 12.17
C GLY A 84 -7.07 -0.30 13.43
N PRO A 85 -6.36 -1.45 13.45
CA PRO A 85 -5.75 -1.99 14.66
C PRO A 85 -4.57 -1.17 15.23
N LEU A 86 -3.97 -0.28 14.44
CA LEU A 86 -2.93 0.65 14.87
C LEU A 86 -3.45 2.10 14.96
N ALA A 87 -4.77 2.31 14.89
CA ALA A 87 -5.34 3.61 15.21
C ALA A 87 -5.07 3.88 16.69
N GLU A 88 -4.21 4.86 16.98
CA GLU A 88 -3.94 5.32 18.35
C GLU A 88 -5.17 6.10 18.85
N ASP A 89 -5.73 5.67 19.99
CA ASP A 89 -6.68 6.48 20.78
C ASP A 89 -6.04 7.77 21.29
#